data_AF-A0A2S9JSL5-F1
#
_entry.id   AF-A0A2S9JSL5-F1
#
_cell.length_a   1.000
_cell.length_b   1.000
_cell.length_c   1.000
_cell.angle_alpha   90.00
_cell.angle_beta   90.00
_cell.angle_gamma   90.00
#
_symmetry.space_group_name_H-M   'P 1'
#
loop_
_entity.id
_entity.type
_entity.pdbx_description
1 polymer ?
#
loop_
_entity_poly.entity_id
_entity_poly.type
_entity_poly.pdbx_seq_one_letter_code
_entity_poly.pdbx_strand_id
1 'polypeptide(L)'
;MEEKLPGRPIRIIKSVEDKNLGVFFEELYKTCLDDGEAVLVLKKIERAFVADPNYELLHNVKEHASVSFRNIHTQQEVRFFPED
;
A
#
# COMPACT_ATOMS: atom_id res chain seq x y z
N MET A 1 -9.66 24.11 -25.60
CA MET A 1 -8.58 23.78 -24.65
C MET A 1 -9.29 23.04 -23.53
N GLU A 2 -9.24 21.71 -23.54
CA GLU A 2 -9.90 20.91 -22.49
C GLU A 2 -9.14 21.14 -21.18
N GLU A 3 -9.74 21.93 -20.31
CA GLU A 3 -9.33 22.03 -18.92
C GLU A 3 -9.58 20.66 -18.29
N LYS A 4 -8.52 19.83 -18.19
CA LYS A 4 -8.57 18.63 -17.36
C LYS A 4 -8.89 19.09 -15.94
N LEU A 5 -10.12 18.82 -15.50
CA LEU A 5 -10.48 18.89 -14.09
C LEU A 5 -9.35 18.20 -13.30
N PRO A 6 -8.82 18.80 -12.22
CA PRO A 6 -7.82 18.13 -11.41
C PRO A 6 -8.43 16.79 -10.99
N GLY A 7 -7.75 15.69 -11.34
CA GLY A 7 -8.15 14.36 -10.90
C GLY A 7 -8.35 14.39 -9.39
N ARG A 8 -9.33 13.62 -8.90
CA ARG A 8 -9.50 13.50 -7.45
C ARG A 8 -8.19 12.96 -6.86
N PRO A 9 -7.76 13.50 -5.72
CA PRO A 9 -6.52 13.05 -5.12
C PRO A 9 -6.68 11.61 -4.63
N ILE A 10 -5.77 10.74 -5.05
CA ILE A 10 -5.79 9.31 -4.71
C ILE A 10 -5.20 9.11 -3.32
N ARG A 11 -5.90 8.39 -2.45
CA ARG A 11 -5.47 8.11 -1.07
C ARG A 11 -4.88 6.72 -1.02
N ILE A 12 -3.63 6.59 -0.57
CA ILE A 12 -3.05 5.30 -0.25
C ILE A 12 -3.42 4.97 1.19
N ILE A 13 -4.16 3.89 1.37
CA ILE A 13 -4.54 3.35 2.66
C ILE A 13 -3.54 2.27 3.03
N LYS A 14 -3.08 2.29 4.28
CA LYS A 14 -2.34 1.21 4.91
C LYS A 14 -3.32 0.43 5.80
N SER A 15 -3.53 -0.82 5.46
CA SER A 15 -4.29 -1.78 6.25
C SER A 15 -3.32 -2.73 6.94
N VAL A 16 -3.58 -3.02 8.20
CA VAL A 16 -2.78 -3.94 8.99
C VAL A 16 -3.72 -4.91 9.70
N GLU A 17 -3.48 -6.19 9.48
CA GLU A 17 -4.25 -7.28 10.05
C GLU A 17 -3.33 -8.20 10.87
N ASP A 18 -3.67 -8.37 12.15
CA ASP A 18 -3.10 -9.41 12.99
C ASP A 18 -4.15 -10.52 13.18
N LYS A 19 -3.95 -11.63 12.48
CA LYS A 19 -4.88 -12.78 12.53
C LYS A 19 -4.89 -13.49 13.88
N ASN A 20 -3.82 -13.37 14.67
CA ASN A 20 -3.72 -14.01 15.97
C ASN A 20 -4.50 -13.22 17.03
N LEU A 21 -4.48 -11.90 16.93
CA LEU A 21 -5.13 -10.98 17.86
C LEU A 21 -6.53 -10.54 17.39
N GLY A 22 -6.90 -10.83 16.13
CA GLY A 22 -8.14 -10.33 15.52
C GLY A 22 -8.15 -8.80 15.37
N VAL A 23 -6.97 -8.17 15.36
CA VAL A 23 -6.84 -6.72 15.26
C VAL A 23 -6.70 -6.34 13.80
N PHE A 24 -7.60 -5.47 13.36
CA PHE A 24 -7.59 -4.86 12.05
C PHE A 24 -7.58 -3.35 12.22
N PHE A 25 -6.67 -2.65 11.55
CA PHE A 25 -6.70 -1.20 11.49
C PHE A 25 -6.33 -0.70 10.10
N GLU A 26 -6.94 0.42 9.72
CA GLU A 26 -6.67 1.13 8.49
C GLU A 26 -6.33 2.57 8.81
N GLU A 27 -5.28 3.07 8.17
CA GLU A 27 -4.86 4.46 8.29
C GLU A 27 -4.53 5.03 6.91
N LEU A 28 -4.76 6.33 6.75
CA LEU A 28 -4.28 7.05 5.57
C LEU A 28 -2.75 7.10 5.62
N TYR A 29 -2.10 6.42 4.68
CA TYR A 29 -0.65 6.45 4.57
C TYR A 29 -0.18 7.72 3.86
N LYS A 30 -0.78 8.02 2.71
CA LYS A 30 -0.42 9.20 1.90
C LYS A 30 -1.51 9.55 0.89
N THR A 31 -1.75 10.84 0.70
CA THR A 31 -2.53 11.36 -0.44
C THR A 31 -1.60 11.69 -1.61
N CYS A 32 -1.99 11.28 -2.81
CA CYS A 32 -1.28 11.42 -4.07
C CYS A 32 -2.10 12.32 -5.02
N LEU A 33 -1.41 13.06 -5.88
CA LEU A 33 -2.05 13.97 -6.83
C LEU A 33 -2.70 13.23 -8.01
N ASP A 34 -2.12 12.10 -8.41
CA ASP A 34 -2.54 11.30 -9.57
C ASP A 34 -2.07 9.84 -9.44
N ASP A 35 -2.56 8.98 -10.35
CA ASP A 35 -2.23 7.54 -10.39
C ASP A 35 -0.73 7.28 -10.54
N GLY A 36 -0.02 8.15 -11.27
CA GLY A 36 1.42 8.05 -11.47
C GLY A 36 2.16 8.22 -10.15
N GLU A 37 1.79 9.23 -9.35
CA GLU A 37 2.34 9.40 -8.00
C GLU A 37 1.98 8.21 -7.10
N ALA A 38 0.74 7.73 -7.14
CA ALA A 38 0.31 6.59 -6.32
C ALA A 38 1.14 5.33 -6.62
N VAL A 39 1.35 5.00 -7.90
CA VAL A 39 2.19 3.86 -8.33
C VAL A 39 3.64 4.03 -7.89
N LEU A 40 4.19 5.25 -7.97
CA LEU A 40 5.56 5.52 -7.52
C LEU A 40 5.70 5.32 -6.00
N VAL A 41 4.71 5.72 -5.22
CA VAL A 41 4.69 5.51 -3.77
C VAL A 41 4.61 4.02 -3.46
N LEU A 42 3.69 3.28 -4.07
CA LEU A 42 3.56 1.83 -3.86
C LEU A 42 4.86 1.07 -4.21
N LYS A 43 5.54 1.44 -5.30
CA LYS A 43 6.85 0.86 -5.66
C LYS A 43 7.95 1.18 -4.65
N LYS A 44 7.93 2.37 -4.04
CA LYS A 44 8.88 2.72 -2.98
C LYS A 44 8.64 1.87 -1.72
N ILE A 45 7.37 1.67 -1.36
CA ILE A 45 6.98 0.81 -0.24
C ILE A 45 7.44 -0.64 -0.51
N GLU A 46 7.14 -1.19 -1.68
CA GLU A 46 7.60 -2.52 -2.11
C GLU A 46 9.10 -2.70 -1.91
N ARG A 47 9.91 -1.77 -2.44
CA ARG A 47 11.37 -1.83 -2.31
C ARG A 47 11.84 -1.76 -0.85
N ALA A 48 11.22 -0.92 -0.04
CA ALA A 48 11.60 -0.75 1.36
C ALA A 48 11.36 -2.03 2.17
N PHE A 49 10.19 -2.66 1.99
CA PHE A 49 9.83 -3.89 2.70
C PHE A 49 10.56 -5.12 2.16
N VAL A 50 10.79 -5.21 0.84
CA VAL A 50 11.60 -6.30 0.26
C VAL A 50 13.06 -6.25 0.74
N ALA A 51 13.57 -5.07 1.07
CA ALA A 51 14.90 -4.92 1.67
C ALA A 51 14.94 -5.27 3.17
N ASP A 52 13.79 -5.40 3.83
CA ASP A 52 13.68 -5.74 5.24
C ASP A 52 13.52 -7.28 5.40
N PRO A 53 14.47 -7.97 6.06
CA PRO A 53 14.42 -9.43 6.20
C PRO A 53 13.26 -9.92 7.10
N ASN A 54 12.57 -9.03 7.81
CA ASN A 54 11.44 -9.39 8.66
C ASN A 54 10.12 -9.50 7.91
N TYR A 55 10.09 -9.09 6.64
CA TYR A 55 8.86 -9.07 5.84
C TYR A 55 8.99 -9.92 4.58
N GLU A 56 7.96 -10.72 4.33
CA GLU A 56 7.78 -11.49 3.11
C GLU A 56 6.77 -10.77 2.20
N LEU A 57 7.09 -10.61 0.91
CA LEU A 57 6.18 -10.04 -0.07
C LEU A 57 5.09 -11.07 -0.45
N LEU A 58 3.83 -10.72 -0.21
CA LEU A 58 2.68 -11.55 -0.58
C LEU A 58 2.10 -11.16 -1.94
N HIS A 59 1.94 -9.86 -2.18
CA HIS A 59 1.39 -9.32 -3.44
C HIS A 59 2.21 -8.11 -3.87
N ASN A 60 2.61 -8.08 -5.13
CA ASN A 60 3.36 -6.97 -5.71
C ASN A 60 2.45 -5.96 -6.42
N VAL A 61 3.00 -4.76 -6.65
CA VAL A 61 2.26 -3.65 -7.28
C VAL A 61 1.86 -3.95 -8.73
N LYS A 62 2.63 -4.78 -9.44
CA LYS A 62 2.37 -5.10 -10.86
C LYS A 62 1.12 -5.95 -11.05
N GLU A 63 0.83 -6.84 -10.11
CA GLU A 63 -0.24 -7.82 -10.25
C GLU A 63 -1.57 -7.37 -9.62
N HIS A 64 -1.52 -6.54 -8.57
CA HIS A 64 -2.71 -6.31 -7.73
C HIS A 64 -3.06 -4.84 -7.45
N ALA A 65 -2.47 -3.86 -8.14
CA ALA A 65 -2.66 -2.42 -7.89
C ALA A 65 -2.52 -2.04 -6.39
N SER A 66 -1.84 -2.89 -5.63
CA SER A 66 -1.67 -2.85 -4.19
C SER A 66 -0.41 -3.64 -3.86
N VAL A 67 0.15 -3.44 -2.67
CA VAL A 67 1.29 -4.23 -2.20
C VAL A 67 0.98 -4.76 -0.81
N SER A 68 1.25 -6.05 -0.60
CA SER A 68 0.99 -6.72 0.69
C SER A 68 2.23 -7.46 1.16
N PHE A 69 2.48 -7.42 2.46
CA PHE A 69 3.60 -8.08 3.10
C PHE A 69 3.12 -8.82 4.34
N ARG A 70 3.85 -9.87 4.71
CA ARG A 70 3.67 -10.57 5.98
C ARG A 70 4.91 -10.41 6.83
N ASN A 71 4.75 -9.98 8.07
CA ASN A 71 5.84 -10.05 9.04
C ASN A 71 6.05 -11.52 9.43
N ILE A 72 7.27 -12.05 9.26
CA ILE A 72 7.55 -13.47 9.48
C ILE A 72 7.47 -13.87 10.96
N HIS A 73 7.69 -12.93 11.88
CA HIS A 73 7.73 -13.19 13.33
C HIS A 73 6.34 -13.10 13.95
N THR A 74 5.55 -12.09 13.57
CA THR A 74 4.23 -11.85 14.15
C THR A 74 3.08 -12.44 13.33
N GLN A 75 3.36 -12.87 12.09
CA GLN A 75 2.35 -13.27 11.09
C GLN A 75 1.37 -12.14 10.74
N GLN A 76 1.70 -10.89 11.09
CA GLN A 76 0.90 -9.72 10.78
C GLN A 76 0.99 -9.39 9.30
N GLU A 77 -0.14 -9.18 8.65
CA GLU A 77 -0.23 -8.78 7.25
C GLU A 77 -0.37 -7.26 7.16
N VAL A 78 0.46 -6.63 6.35
CA VAL A 78 0.45 -5.19 6.07
C VAL A 78 0.17 -5.01 4.58
N ARG A 79 -0.91 -4.31 4.24
CA ARG A 79 -1.32 -4.02 2.86
C ARG A 79 -1.36 -2.53 2.62
N PHE A 80 -0.94 -2.11 1.44
CA PHE A 80 -1.10 -0.74 0.93
C PHE A 80 -1.86 -0.77 -0.39
N PHE A 81 -2.92 0.02 -0.49
CA PHE A 81 -3.76 0.09 -1.68
C PHE A 81 -4.26 1.52 -1.92
N PRO A 82 -4.47 1.92 -3.18
CA PRO A 82 -5.10 3.19 -3.52
C PRO A 82 -6.62 3.11 -3.32
N GLU A 83 -7.18 4.21 -2.84
CA GLU A 83 -8.59 4.50 -2.63
C GLU A 83 -8.88 5.86 -3.31
N ASP A 84 -9.90 5.93 -4.16
CA ASP A 84 -10.36 7.15 -4.86
C ASP A 84 -11.58 7.78 -4.16
#